data_AF-A0A4R4R8M9-F1
#
_entry.id   AF-A0A4R4R8M9-F1
#
_cell.length_a   1.000
_cell.length_b   1.000
_cell.length_c   1.000
_cell.angle_alpha   90.00
_cell.angle_beta   90.00
_cell.angle_gamma   90.00
#
_symmetry.space_group_name_H-M   'P 1'
#
loop_
_entity.id
_entity.type
_entity.pdbx_description
1 polymer ?
#
loop_
_entity_poly.entity_id
_entity_poly.type
_entity_poly.pdbx_seq_one_letter_code
_entity_poly.pdbx_strand_id
1 'polypeptide(L)'
;TTSSWNGGFQGEIDVTAGSSAIKGWTVTWTWANGQQISSYWSSTVTSSGSTVTARNAPYNGSLAARGKTSFGFVASSTGANTAPTPTCTPTL
;
A
#
# COMPACT_ATOMS: atom_id res chain seq x y z
N THR A 1 -1.44 8.57 -6.24
CA THR A 1 -2.69 8.27 -6.94
C THR A 1 -2.40 8.18 -8.41
N THR A 2 -2.77 7.08 -9.06
CA THR A 2 -2.56 6.88 -10.50
C THR A 2 -3.77 7.37 -11.31
N SER A 3 -4.98 7.23 -10.78
CA SER A 3 -6.21 7.83 -11.36
C SER A 3 -7.27 8.09 -10.28
N SER A 4 -8.24 8.97 -10.55
CA SER A 4 -9.40 9.21 -9.68
C SER A 4 -10.66 9.51 -10.50
N TRP A 5 -11.82 9.22 -9.91
CA TRP A 5 -13.14 9.45 -10.48
C TRP A 5 -14.14 9.79 -9.38
N ASN A 6 -15.39 10.09 -9.75
CA ASN A 6 -16.43 10.39 -8.77
C ASN A 6 -16.66 9.19 -7.85
N GLY A 7 -16.39 9.35 -6.55
CA GLY A 7 -16.58 8.33 -5.53
C GLY A 7 -15.43 7.32 -5.36
N GLY A 8 -14.35 7.40 -6.14
CA GLY A 8 -13.24 6.45 -6.02
C GLY A 8 -11.92 6.87 -6.66
N PHE A 9 -10.87 6.13 -6.35
CA PHE A 9 -9.53 6.36 -6.87
C PHE A 9 -8.70 5.08 -6.92
N GLN A 10 -7.69 5.09 -7.79
CA GLN A 10 -6.66 4.08 -7.86
C GLN A 10 -5.35 4.60 -7.23
N GLY A 11 -4.82 3.84 -6.29
CA GLY A 11 -3.52 4.06 -5.67
C GLY A 11 -2.50 3.04 -6.15
N GLU A 12 -1.25 3.47 -6.27
CA GLU A 12 -0.08 2.62 -6.42
C GLU A 12 0.96 3.07 -5.39
N ILE A 13 1.61 2.11 -4.75
CA ILE A 13 2.67 2.34 -3.76
C ILE A 13 3.91 1.56 -4.20
N ASP A 14 5.00 2.29 -4.36
CA ASP A 14 6.33 1.72 -4.56
C ASP A 14 6.94 1.29 -3.22
N VAL A 15 7.48 0.08 -3.19
CA VAL A 15 8.25 -0.46 -2.09
C VAL A 15 9.69 -0.59 -2.53
N THR A 16 10.60 0.08 -1.82
CA THR A 16 12.04 -0.01 -2.06
C THR A 16 12.73 -0.56 -0.82
N ALA A 17 13.51 -1.62 -0.98
CA ALA A 17 14.35 -2.15 0.09
C ALA A 17 15.49 -1.18 0.43
N GLY A 18 15.94 -1.21 1.68
CA GLY A 18 17.10 -0.45 2.14
C GLY A 18 18.43 -0.98 1.59
N SER A 19 19.51 -0.80 2.35
CA SER A 19 20.84 -1.30 1.99
C SER A 19 21.00 -2.82 2.12
N SER A 20 20.02 -3.53 2.68
CA SER A 20 20.02 -4.98 2.86
C SER A 20 18.86 -5.63 2.10
N ALA A 21 19.05 -6.88 1.69
CA ALA A 21 17.97 -7.68 1.13
C ALA A 21 16.90 -7.99 2.18
N ILE A 22 15.65 -8.11 1.75
CA ILE A 22 14.49 -8.41 2.59
C ILE A 22 13.73 -9.60 1.99
N LYS A 23 13.03 -10.38 2.81
CA LYS A 23 12.21 -11.52 2.35
C LYS A 23 10.73 -11.18 2.21
N GLY A 24 10.32 -10.06 2.78
CA GLY A 24 8.97 -9.53 2.67
C GLY A 24 8.90 -8.10 3.16
N TRP A 25 7.75 -7.48 2.97
CA TRP A 25 7.49 -6.10 3.36
C TRP A 25 6.09 -5.96 3.91
N THR A 26 5.94 -5.03 4.85
CA THR A 26 4.65 -4.58 5.37
C THR A 26 4.59 -3.08 5.25
N VAL A 27 3.60 -2.56 4.53
CA VAL A 27 3.31 -1.13 4.42
C VAL A 27 2.08 -0.81 5.25
N THR A 28 2.15 0.20 6.10
CA THR A 28 1.03 0.66 6.93
C THR A 28 0.77 2.14 6.71
N TRP A 29 -0.50 2.53 6.66
CA TRP A 29 -0.90 3.93 6.59
C TRP A 29 -2.28 4.14 7.21
N THR A 30 -2.61 5.41 7.48
CA THR A 30 -3.90 5.79 8.07
C THR A 30 -4.62 6.75 7.15
N TRP A 31 -5.86 6.42 6.80
CA TRP A 31 -6.75 7.29 6.03
C TRP A 31 -7.22 8.50 6.85
N ALA A 32 -7.17 9.69 6.25
CA ALA A 32 -7.57 10.93 6.91
C ALA A 32 -9.06 11.25 6.76
N ASN A 33 -9.73 10.71 5.73
CA ASN A 33 -11.06 11.14 5.31
C ASN A 33 -12.03 9.97 5.09
N GLY A 34 -11.85 8.86 5.83
CA GLY A 34 -12.75 7.71 5.76
C GLY A 34 -12.68 6.92 4.45
N GLN A 35 -11.57 7.03 3.72
CA GLN A 35 -11.35 6.21 2.53
C GLN A 35 -11.42 4.71 2.89
N GLN A 36 -11.91 3.89 1.97
CA GLN A 36 -12.01 2.44 2.16
C GLN A 36 -11.52 1.70 0.92
N ILE A 37 -10.69 0.67 1.10
CA ILE A 37 -10.19 -0.15 0.00
C ILE A 37 -11.30 -1.08 -0.48
N SER A 38 -11.54 -1.11 -1.79
CA SER A 38 -12.52 -1.99 -2.44
C SER A 38 -11.86 -3.18 -3.14
N SER A 39 -10.67 -3.00 -3.71
CA SER A 39 -9.90 -4.07 -4.32
C SER A 39 -8.40 -3.79 -4.25
N TYR A 40 -7.58 -4.82 -4.31
CA TYR A 40 -6.12 -4.71 -4.27
C TYR A 40 -5.47 -5.82 -5.10
N TRP A 41 -4.20 -5.60 -5.48
CA TRP A 41 -3.37 -6.59 -6.17
C TRP A 41 -1.93 -6.50 -5.69
N SER A 42 -1.14 -7.53 -5.97
CA SER A 42 0.28 -7.61 -5.55
C SER A 42 0.51 -7.40 -4.05
N SER A 43 -0.54 -7.60 -3.25
CA SER A 43 -0.52 -7.43 -1.80
C SER A 43 -1.68 -8.20 -1.17
N THR A 44 -1.58 -8.48 0.13
CA THR A 44 -2.71 -8.82 0.99
C THR A 44 -2.99 -7.64 1.90
N VAL A 45 -4.23 -7.15 1.91
CA VAL A 45 -4.60 -5.93 2.63
C VAL A 45 -5.58 -6.26 3.75
N THR A 46 -5.32 -5.70 4.93
CA THR A 46 -6.26 -5.68 6.07
C THR A 46 -6.51 -4.26 6.51
N SER A 47 -7.73 -3.97 6.98
CA SER A 47 -8.10 -2.66 7.52
C SER A 47 -8.72 -2.79 8.91
N SER A 48 -8.35 -1.89 9.81
CA SER A 48 -8.90 -1.78 11.15
C SER A 48 -9.17 -0.31 11.45
N GLY A 49 -10.44 0.10 11.44
CA GLY A 49 -10.80 1.51 11.43
C GLY A 49 -10.23 2.20 10.18
N SER A 50 -9.53 3.31 10.38
CA SER A 50 -8.85 4.05 9.31
C SER A 50 -7.44 3.53 8.98
N THR A 51 -6.91 2.60 9.78
CA THR A 51 -5.56 2.05 9.56
C THR A 51 -5.62 0.91 8.56
N VAL A 52 -4.76 0.98 7.55
CA VAL A 52 -4.56 -0.05 6.55
C VAL A 52 -3.17 -0.66 6.70
N THR A 53 -3.10 -1.98 6.60
CA THR A 53 -1.86 -2.74 6.52
C THR A 53 -1.86 -3.57 5.25
N ALA A 54 -0.88 -3.34 4.37
CA ALA A 54 -0.62 -4.14 3.19
C ALA A 54 0.64 -4.99 3.39
N ARG A 55 0.56 -6.29 3.11
CA ARG A 55 1.69 -7.22 3.10
C ARG A 55 1.95 -7.72 1.69
N ASN A 56 3.18 -8.12 1.41
CA ASN A 56 3.54 -8.67 0.10
C ASN A 56 2.68 -9.89 -0.29
N ALA A 57 2.47 -10.04 -1.59
CA ALA A 57 2.03 -11.30 -2.16
C ALA A 57 3.18 -12.33 -2.13
N PRO A 58 2.92 -13.64 -2.31
CA PRO A 58 3.96 -14.67 -2.25
C PRO A 58 5.12 -14.45 -3.23
N TYR A 59 4.87 -13.79 -4.37
CA TYR A 59 5.85 -13.65 -5.45
C TYR A 59 6.64 -12.33 -5.43
N ASN A 60 6.29 -11.35 -4.59
CA ASN A 60 6.92 -10.02 -4.60
C ASN A 60 7.44 -9.55 -3.23
N GLY A 61 7.61 -10.47 -2.28
CA GLY A 61 8.18 -10.15 -0.96
C GLY A 61 9.70 -10.01 -0.96
N SER A 62 10.39 -10.91 -1.67
CA SER A 62 11.84 -10.95 -1.68
C SER A 62 12.42 -9.86 -2.58
N LEU A 63 13.13 -8.91 -2.00
CA LEU A 63 13.84 -7.85 -2.72
C LEU A 63 15.31 -7.87 -2.33
N ALA A 64 16.19 -7.79 -3.34
CA ALA A 64 17.61 -7.53 -3.11
C ALA A 64 17.81 -6.16 -2.43
N ALA A 65 19.01 -5.88 -1.93
CA ALA A 65 19.36 -4.54 -1.47
C ALA A 65 19.05 -3.50 -2.57
N ARG A 66 18.37 -2.41 -2.20
CA ARG A 66 17.86 -1.37 -3.11
C ARG A 66 16.86 -1.86 -4.17
N GLY A 67 16.44 -3.12 -4.10
CA GLY A 67 15.43 -3.71 -4.97
C GLY A 67 14.07 -3.07 -4.77
N LYS A 68 13.22 -3.13 -5.81
CA LYS A 68 11.92 -2.46 -5.84
C LYS A 68 10.81 -3.39 -6.27
N THR A 69 9.62 -3.14 -5.77
CA THR A 69 8.36 -3.67 -6.30
C THR A 69 7.27 -2.61 -6.09
N SER A 70 6.09 -2.85 -6.65
CA SER A 70 4.92 -2.02 -6.39
C SER A 70 3.70 -2.89 -6.16
N PHE A 71 2.72 -2.30 -5.47
CA PHE A 71 1.38 -2.85 -5.36
C PHE A 71 0.37 -1.73 -5.53
N GLY A 72 -0.87 -2.10 -5.84
CA GLY A 72 -1.92 -1.13 -6.03
C GLY A 72 -3.25 -1.56 -5.45
N PHE A 73 -4.15 -0.60 -5.40
CA PHE A 73 -5.48 -0.76 -4.86
C PHE A 73 -6.46 0.22 -5.52
N VAL A 74 -7.73 -0.13 -5.47
CA VAL A 74 -8.85 0.79 -5.67
C VAL A 74 -9.47 1.06 -4.31
N ALA A 75 -9.80 2.32 -4.06
CA ALA A 75 -10.47 2.75 -2.84
C ALA A 75 -11.59 3.75 -3.13
N SER A 76 -12.58 3.81 -2.25
CA SER A 76 -13.60 4.84 -2.26
C SER A 76 -13.13 6.09 -1.53
N SER A 77 -13.67 7.25 -1.92
CA SER A 77 -13.50 8.51 -1.21
C SER A 77 -14.76 9.36 -1.35
N THR A 78 -15.27 9.88 -0.23
CA THR A 78 -16.43 10.80 -0.21
C THR A 78 -15.95 12.20 0.18
N GLY A 79 -15.79 13.07 -0.82
CA GLY A 79 -15.30 14.44 -0.60
C GLY A 79 -13.77 14.52 -0.62
N ALA A 80 -13.17 15.04 0.44
CA ALA A 80 -11.72 15.21 0.53
C ALA A 80 -11.00 13.86 0.47
N ASN A 81 -9.91 13.79 -0.31
CA ASN A 81 -9.07 12.61 -0.43
C ASN A 81 -7.61 12.96 -0.13
N THR A 82 -7.31 13.29 1.12
CA THR A 82 -5.95 13.63 1.55
C THR A 82 -5.07 12.39 1.51
N ALA A 83 -3.93 12.50 0.82
CA ALA A 83 -2.96 11.42 0.73
C ALA A 83 -2.33 11.14 2.11
N PRO A 84 -2.25 9.86 2.53
CA PRO A 84 -1.61 9.49 3.78
C PRO A 84 -0.08 9.41 3.61
N THR A 85 0.64 9.36 4.73
CA THR A 85 2.06 9.04 4.75
C THR A 85 2.25 7.56 5.10
N PRO A 86 2.65 6.70 4.15
CA PRO A 86 2.90 5.29 4.43
C PRO A 86 4.22 5.08 5.18
N THR A 87 4.25 4.09 6.05
CA THR A 87 5.47 3.54 6.66
C THR A 87 5.71 2.13 6.13
N CYS A 88 6.97 1.76 5.93
CA CYS A 88 7.35 0.43 5.44
C CYS A 88 8.27 -0.25 6.46
N THR A 89 7.98 -1.51 6.78
CA THR A 89 8.80 -2.34 7.66
C THR A 89 9.22 -3.62 6.93
N PRO A 90 10.52 -3.94 6.88
CA PRO A 90 10.99 -5.17 6.27
C PRO A 90 10.70 -6.38 7.15
N THR A 91 10.52 -7.54 6.53
CA THR A 91 10.54 -8.85 7.18
C THR A 91 11.74 -9.64 6.63
N LEU A 92 12.50 -10.27 7.53
CA LEU A 92 13.79 -10.91 7.26
C LEU A 92 13.69 -12.43 7.14
#